data_AF-A0A975AXT7-F1
#
_entry.id   AF-A0A975AXT7-F1
#
_cell.length_a   1.000
_cell.length_b   1.000
_cell.length_c   1.000
_cell.angle_alpha   90.00
_cell.angle_beta   90.00
_cell.angle_gamma   90.00
#
_symmetry.space_group_name_H-M   'P 1'
#
loop_
_entity.id
_entity.type
_entity.pdbx_description
1 polymer ?
#
loop_
_entity_poly.entity_id
_entity_poly.type
_entity_poly.pdbx_seq_one_letter_code
_entity_poly.pdbx_strand_id
1 'polypeptide(L)' 'MKKKICQQLLDTNENYYLFDFYNDILEDIGKELNIDFSKKIMKLGEIKKILGETKKS' A
#
# COMPACT_ATOMS: atom_id res chain seq x y z
N MET A 1 21.53 5.42 -5.00
CA MET A 1 20.84 4.31 -4.28
C MET A 1 19.40 4.27 -4.76
N LYS A 2 18.94 3.16 -5.34
CA LYS A 2 17.53 3.00 -5.74
C LYS A 2 16.73 2.65 -4.48
N LYS A 3 15.94 3.59 -3.94
CA LYS A 3 14.98 3.29 -2.87
C LYS A 3 13.80 2.54 -3.50
N LYS A 4 13.56 1.32 -3.05
CA LYS A 4 12.34 0.58 -3.40
C LYS A 4 11.23 1.11 -2.47
N ILE A 5 10.01 1.20 -2.99
CA ILE A 5 8.84 1.66 -2.25
C ILE A 5 8.08 0.47 -1.65
N CYS A 6 8.23 -0.71 -2.27
CA CYS A 6 7.55 -1.92 -1.88
C CYS A 6 8.34 -3.18 -2.29
N GLN A 7 8.34 -4.20 -1.45
CA GLN A 7 8.87 -5.54 -1.76
C GLN A 7 7.82 -6.62 -1.47
N GLN A 8 7.65 -7.58 -2.39
CA GLN A 8 6.80 -8.75 -2.18
C GLN A 8 7.52 -9.72 -1.24
N LEU A 9 6.84 -10.12 -0.15
CA LEU A 9 7.31 -11.16 0.76
C LEU A 9 6.70 -12.49 0.29
N LEU A 10 7.51 -13.29 -0.41
CA LEU A 10 7.10 -14.53 -1.04
C LEU A 10 7.21 -15.68 -0.03
N ASP A 11 6.13 -16.05 0.66
CA ASP A 11 6.07 -17.38 1.31
C ASP A 11 4.67 -17.89 1.72
N THR A 12 3.59 -17.15 1.43
CA THR A 12 2.24 -17.63 1.74
C THR A 12 1.30 -17.24 0.61
N ASN A 13 0.28 -18.06 0.35
CA ASN A 13 -0.77 -17.86 -0.68
C ASN A 13 -1.54 -16.51 -0.57
N GLU A 14 -1.11 -15.59 0.29
CA GLU A 14 -1.81 -14.36 0.65
C GLU A 14 -1.25 -13.09 0.00
N ASN A 15 -0.16 -13.17 -0.79
CA ASN A 15 0.43 -12.04 -1.54
C ASN A 15 0.59 -10.76 -0.70
N TYR A 16 1.53 -10.78 0.24
CA TYR A 16 1.84 -9.65 1.11
C TYR A 16 2.82 -8.66 0.46
N TYR A 17 2.53 -7.37 0.63
CA TYR A 17 3.33 -6.25 0.18
C TYR A 17 3.88 -5.49 1.38
N LEU A 18 5.20 -5.38 1.48
CA LEU A 18 5.90 -4.61 2.51
C LEU A 18 6.17 -3.19 2.01
N PHE A 19 5.63 -2.18 2.69
CA PHE A 19 5.92 -0.77 2.49
C PHE A 19 7.02 -0.35 3.49
N ASP A 20 8.25 -0.21 3.00
CA ASP A 20 9.44 0.14 3.80
C ASP A 20 9.76 1.63 3.76
N PHE A 21 8.93 2.42 3.09
CA PHE A 21 9.09 3.86 2.93
C PHE A 21 7.79 4.59 3.33
N TYR A 22 7.90 5.50 4.30
CA TYR A 22 6.82 6.37 4.76
C TYR A 22 7.39 7.76 5.07
N ASN A 23 6.68 8.80 4.66
CA ASN A 23 7.04 10.20 4.87
C ASN A 23 5.79 11.10 4.90
N ASP A 24 5.98 12.37 5.26
CA ASP A 24 4.89 13.34 5.40
C ASP A 24 4.08 13.52 4.09
N ILE A 25 4.74 13.44 2.93
CA ILE A 25 4.06 13.50 1.62
C ILE A 25 3.11 12.31 1.45
N LEU A 26 3.53 11.09 1.81
CA LEU A 26 2.65 9.92 1.77
C LEU A 26 1.54 10.00 2.81
N GLU A 27 1.81 10.60 3.98
CA GLU A 27 0.78 10.86 4.99
C GLU A 27 -0.32 11.77 4.44
N ASP A 28 0.05 12.88 3.80
CA ASP A 28 -0.89 13.84 3.24
C ASP A 28 -1.72 13.23 2.09
N ILE A 29 -1.07 12.47 1.20
CA ILE A 29 -1.78 11.71 0.15
C ILE A 29 -2.74 10.67 0.77
N GLY A 30 -2.30 10.00 1.83
CA GLY A 30 -3.13 9.04 2.56
C GLY A 30 -4.38 9.65 3.16
N LYS A 31 -4.26 10.85 3.75
CA LYS A 31 -5.40 11.60 4.28
C LYS A 31 -6.40 11.99 3.19
N GLU A 32 -5.90 12.50 2.06
CA GLU A 32 -6.76 12.92 0.94
C GLU A 32 -7.50 11.74 0.30
N LEU A 33 -6.82 10.59 0.16
CA LEU A 33 -7.39 9.39 -0.44
C LEU A 33 -8.11 8.47 0.56
N ASN A 34 -8.11 8.82 1.86
CA ASN A 34 -8.58 7.97 2.95
C ASN A 34 -7.90 6.57 2.96
N ILE A 35 -6.59 6.52 2.70
CA ILE A 35 -5.76 5.32 2.69
C ILE A 35 -4.67 5.45 3.77
N ASP A 36 -4.58 4.45 4.64
CA ASP A 36 -3.53 4.39 5.65
C ASP A 36 -2.24 3.74 5.10
N PHE A 37 -1.32 4.57 4.60
CA PHE A 37 0.00 4.15 4.13
C PHE A 37 1.00 3.89 5.27
N SER A 38 0.65 4.15 6.54
CA SER A 38 1.53 3.85 7.68
C SER A 38 1.66 2.34 7.92
N LYS A 39 0.74 1.55 7.36
CA LYS A 39 0.77 0.09 7.38
C LYS A 39 1.99 -0.43 6.64
N LYS A 40 2.95 -0.96 7.41
CA LYS A 40 4.13 -1.64 6.86
C LYS A 40 3.77 -2.82 5.97
N ILE A 41 2.64 -3.49 6.17
CA ILE A 41 2.24 -4.66 5.40
C ILE A 41 0.78 -4.50 4.96
N MET A 42 0.50 -4.69 3.67
CA MET A 42 -0.87 -4.85 3.16
C MET A 42 -0.99 -6.12 2.33
N LYS A 43 -2.18 -6.74 2.37
CA LYS A 43 -2.50 -7.88 1.50
C LYS A 43 -2.91 -7.38 0.11
N LEU A 44 -2.65 -8.19 -0.93
CA LEU A 44 -3.13 -7.91 -2.29
C LEU A 44 -4.65 -7.66 -2.34
N GLY A 45 -5.42 -8.39 -1.53
CA GLY A 45 -6.87 -8.21 -1.44
C GLY A 45 -7.29 -6.83 -0.94
N GLU A 46 -6.55 -6.24 0.00
CA GLU A 46 -6.81 -4.89 0.51
C GLU A 46 -6.49 -3.83 -0.55
N ILE A 47 -5.34 -3.97 -1.21
CA ILE A 47 -4.94 -3.10 -2.33
C ILE A 47 -5.99 -3.14 -3.44
N LYS A 48 -6.50 -4.34 -3.80
CA LYS A 48 -7.54 -4.50 -4.81
C LYS A 48 -8.87 -3.85 -4.41
N LYS A 49 -9.23 -3.84 -3.12
CA LYS A 49 -10.45 -3.15 -2.64
C LYS A 49 -10.35 -1.64 -2.85
N ILE A 50 -9.23 -1.04 -2.42
CA ILE A 50 -8.94 0.38 -2.62
C ILE A 50 -9.00 0.74 -4.12
N LEU A 51 -8.35 -0.05 -4.98
CA LEU A 51 -8.40 0.15 -6.44
C LEU A 51 -9.77 -0.13 -7.07
N GLY A 52 -10.65 -0.87 -6.38
CA GLY A 52 -12.01 -1.14 -6.82
C GLY A 52 -12.95 0.02 -6.51
N GLU A 53 -12.71 0.73 -5.40
CA GLU A 53 -13.47 1.92 -5.01
C GLU A 53 -13.31 3.07 -6.01
N THR A 54 -12.10 3.25 -6.56
CA THR A 54 -11.84 4.30 -7.57
C THR A 54 -12.59 4.08 -8.89
N LYS A 55 -12.96 2.83 -9.22
CA LYS A 55 -13.64 2.45 -10.47
C LYS A 55 -15.16 2.63 -10.43
N LYS A 56 -15.74 2.91 -9.26
CA LYS A 56 -17.19 3.13 -9.12
C LYS A 56 -17.65 4.55 -9.49
N SER A 57 -16.71 5.40 -9.90
CA SER A 57 -16.92 6.77 -10.36
C SER A 57 -17.44 6.83 -11.79
#